data_AF-A0A1F4D8T1-F1
#
_entry.id   AF-A0A1F4D8T1-F1
#
_cell.length_a   1.000
_cell.length_b   1.000
_cell.length_c   1.000
_cell.angle_alpha   90.00
_cell.angle_beta   90.00
_cell.angle_gamma   90.00
#
_symmetry.space_group_name_H-M   'P 1'
#
loop_
_entity.id
_entity.type
_entity.pdbx_description
1 polymer ?
#
loop_
_entity_poly.entity_id
_entity_poly.type
_entity_poly.pdbx_seq_one_letter_code
_entity_poly.pdbx_strand_id
1 'polypeptide(L)'
;MKDFTYIANMCSFPLLLVSHPSLPVKNVKELIALAKARPNEIVYSSPGVGNTGHLAAALFESYAWGGMIGPANMPRDVVNRLNQAIVDTLKQKDVIDRMLSEGTVPTPSSPDEFLSYMKSELKKWGDVVKMAGIKPE
;
A
#
# COMPACT_ATOMS: atom_id res chain seq x y z
N MET A 1 -14.90 -29.65 9.49
CA MET A 1 -15.93 -28.61 9.24
C MET A 1 -17.35 -29.17 9.13
N LYS A 2 -17.58 -30.48 9.32
CA LYS A 2 -18.93 -31.09 9.33
C LYS A 2 -19.58 -31.15 10.72
N ASP A 3 -18.85 -30.73 11.75
CA ASP A 3 -19.24 -30.90 13.16
C ASP A 3 -19.90 -29.65 13.78
N PHE A 4 -20.18 -28.62 12.97
CA PHE A 4 -20.77 -27.36 13.46
C PHE A 4 -22.03 -26.99 12.66
N THR A 5 -23.08 -26.57 13.39
CA THR A 5 -24.29 -25.95 12.82
C THR A 5 -24.21 -24.44 13.00
N TYR A 6 -24.30 -23.69 11.91
CA TYR A 6 -24.26 -22.23 11.94
C TYR A 6 -25.60 -21.66 12.44
N ILE A 7 -25.57 -20.86 13.51
CA ILE A 7 -26.79 -20.34 14.16
C ILE A 7 -27.13 -18.92 13.65
N ALA A 8 -26.22 -17.94 13.77
CA ALA A 8 -26.41 -16.60 13.21
C ALA A 8 -25.10 -15.79 13.20
N ASN A 9 -24.97 -14.81 12.31
CA ASN A 9 -23.97 -13.74 12.39
C ASN A 9 -24.48 -12.67 13.37
N MET A 10 -23.70 -12.31 14.40
CA MET A 10 -24.15 -11.36 15.41
C MET A 10 -23.70 -9.91 15.17
N CYS A 11 -22.47 -9.72 14.66
CA CYS A 11 -21.92 -8.39 14.45
C CYS A 11 -20.99 -8.36 13.23
N SER A 12 -21.06 -7.28 12.46
CA SER A 12 -20.07 -6.89 11.48
C SER A 12 -19.76 -5.42 11.69
N PHE A 13 -18.48 -5.07 11.86
CA PHE A 13 -18.04 -3.70 12.03
C PHE A 13 -17.06 -3.34 10.91
N PRO A 14 -17.33 -2.29 10.12
CA PRO A 14 -16.36 -1.81 9.15
C PRO A 14 -15.17 -1.18 9.89
N LEU A 15 -13.96 -1.46 9.41
CA LEU A 15 -12.77 -0.75 9.85
C LEU A 15 -12.69 0.58 9.11
N LEU A 16 -12.67 1.68 9.86
CA LEU A 16 -12.65 3.03 9.30
C LEU A 16 -11.34 3.73 9.66
N LEU A 17 -10.75 4.42 8.69
CA LEU A 17 -9.67 5.37 8.92
C LEU A 17 -10.28 6.74 9.21
N VAL A 18 -10.05 7.27 10.42
CA VAL A 18 -10.59 8.57 10.86
C VAL A 18 -9.45 9.45 11.34
N SER A 19 -9.33 10.65 10.78
CA SER A 19 -8.39 11.68 11.23
C SER A 19 -9.08 12.69 12.15
N HIS A 20 -8.37 13.15 13.18
CA HIS A 20 -8.87 14.23 14.04
C HIS A 20 -8.99 15.55 13.25
N PRO A 21 -10.04 16.38 13.45
CA PRO A 21 -10.25 17.63 12.71
C PRO A 21 -9.10 18.66 12.81
N SER A 22 -8.24 18.54 13.82
CA SER A 22 -7.05 19.41 13.96
C SER A 22 -5.94 19.07 12.98
N LEU A 23 -5.97 17.89 12.35
CA LEU A 23 -5.04 17.55 11.30
C LEU A 23 -5.50 18.24 10.01
N PRO A 24 -4.63 18.99 9.32
CA PRO A 24 -4.99 19.71 8.09
C PRO A 24 -5.00 18.75 6.89
N VAL A 25 -5.71 17.63 6.99
CA VAL A 25 -5.78 16.59 5.97
C VAL A 25 -7.24 16.24 5.70
N LYS A 26 -7.61 16.13 4.43
CA LYS A 26 -8.98 15.87 3.98
C LYS A 26 -9.15 14.52 3.31
N ASN A 27 -8.05 13.83 3.05
CA ASN A 27 -8.02 12.55 2.36
C ASN A 27 -6.79 11.74 2.78
N VAL A 28 -6.79 10.48 2.37
CA VAL A 28 -5.72 9.51 2.67
C VAL A 28 -4.37 9.97 2.13
N LYS A 29 -4.33 10.58 0.93
CA LYS A 29 -3.08 11.05 0.30
C LYS A 29 -2.42 12.14 1.15
N GLU A 30 -3.19 13.11 1.62
CA GLU A 30 -2.72 14.17 2.50
C GLU A 30 -2.27 13.63 3.87
N LEU A 31 -3.00 12.66 4.43
CA LEU A 31 -2.60 12.00 5.68
C LEU A 31 -1.27 11.25 5.54
N ILE A 32 -1.08 10.50 4.46
CA ILE A 32 0.19 9.81 4.17
C ILE A 32 1.32 10.82 3.97
N ALA A 33 1.09 11.90 3.21
CA ALA A 33 2.09 12.94 2.99
C ALA A 33 2.49 13.60 4.32
N LEU A 34 1.53 13.90 5.18
CA LEU A 34 1.77 14.48 6.51
C LEU A 34 2.55 13.52 7.41
N ALA A 35 2.18 12.24 7.44
CA ALA A 35 2.87 11.22 8.23
C ALA A 35 4.33 11.01 7.76
N LYS A 36 4.59 11.08 6.45
CA LYS A 36 5.96 11.02 5.90
C LYS A 36 6.77 12.27 6.24
N ALA A 37 6.15 13.45 6.23
CA ALA A 37 6.82 14.70 6.58
C ALA A 37 7.13 14.83 8.08
N ARG A 38 6.40 14.09 8.93
CA ARG A 38 6.53 14.11 10.40
C ARG A 38 6.67 12.70 10.97
N PRO A 39 7.81 12.02 10.73
CA PRO A 39 8.01 10.66 11.21
C PRO A 39 7.89 10.60 12.74
N ASN A 40 7.20 9.58 13.25
CA ASN A 40 6.94 9.32 14.67
C ASN A 40 6.01 10.31 15.41
N GLU A 41 5.45 11.32 14.74
CA GLU A 41 4.49 12.25 15.37
C GLU A 41 3.03 11.85 15.16
N ILE A 42 2.72 11.19 14.04
CA ILE A 42 1.38 10.70 13.75
C ILE A 42 1.21 9.32 14.37
N VAL A 43 0.50 9.26 15.49
CA VAL A 43 0.09 8.02 16.14
C VAL A 43 -1.31 7.64 15.71
N TYR A 44 -1.59 6.33 15.66
CA TYR A 44 -2.94 5.82 15.44
C TYR A 44 -3.44 5.08 16.69
N SER A 45 -4.75 5.04 16.89
CA SER A 45 -5.34 4.33 18.01
C SER A 45 -5.33 2.82 17.73
N SER A 46 -4.74 2.05 18.64
CA SER A 46 -4.77 0.59 18.63
C SER A 46 -5.00 0.09 20.06
N PRO A 47 -5.93 -0.86 20.28
CA PRO A 47 -6.10 -1.50 21.58
C PRO A 47 -4.99 -2.52 21.90
N GLY A 48 -4.00 -2.70 21.02
CA GLY A 48 -2.82 -3.51 21.27
C GLY A 48 -2.35 -4.31 20.05
N VAL A 49 -1.15 -4.88 20.17
CA VAL A 49 -0.54 -5.72 19.14
C VAL A 49 -1.41 -6.96 18.88
N GLY A 50 -1.85 -7.13 17.64
CA GLY A 50 -2.56 -8.31 17.15
C GLY A 50 -4.08 -8.15 17.15
N ASN A 51 -4.60 -7.04 17.69
CA ASN A 51 -6.01 -6.71 17.55
C ASN A 51 -6.35 -6.32 16.10
N THR A 52 -7.63 -6.44 15.73
CA THR A 52 -8.18 -6.03 14.44
C THR A 52 -7.73 -4.63 14.01
N GLY A 53 -7.67 -3.64 14.91
CA GLY A 53 -7.17 -2.30 14.57
C GLY A 53 -5.69 -2.26 14.21
N HIS A 54 -4.85 -3.04 14.90
CA HIS A 54 -3.43 -3.21 14.57
C HIS A 54 -3.25 -3.89 13.21
N LEU A 55 -3.97 -4.99 12.98
CA LEU A 55 -3.91 -5.73 11.72
C LEU A 55 -4.46 -4.91 10.55
N ALA A 56 -5.48 -4.07 10.78
CA ALA A 56 -5.99 -3.14 9.78
C ALA A 56 -4.95 -2.09 9.39
N ALA A 57 -4.21 -1.54 10.36
CA ALA A 57 -3.12 -0.60 10.08
C ALA A 57 -1.98 -1.28 9.31
N ALA A 58 -1.63 -2.52 9.67
CA ALA A 58 -0.65 -3.31 8.92
C ALA A 58 -1.13 -3.64 7.49
N LEU A 59 -2.42 -3.94 7.30
CA LEU A 59 -3.04 -4.17 6.00
C LEU A 59 -3.10 -2.89 5.16
N PHE A 60 -3.39 -1.76 5.79
CA PHE A 60 -3.37 -0.44 5.15
C PHE A 60 -1.95 -0.06 4.72
N GLU A 61 -0.95 -0.39 5.53
CA GLU A 61 0.45 -0.26 5.14
C GLU A 61 0.84 -1.24 4.02
N SER A 62 0.21 -2.41 3.96
CA SER A 62 0.45 -3.43 2.94
C SER A 62 -0.38 -3.27 1.67
N TYR A 63 -1.13 -2.17 1.54
CA TYR A 63 -2.00 -1.99 0.38
C TYR A 63 -1.17 -2.12 -0.90
N ALA A 64 -1.59 -3.04 -1.76
CA ALA A 64 -0.75 -3.61 -2.80
C ALA A 64 -0.28 -2.55 -3.79
N TRP A 65 1.03 -2.49 -3.98
CA TRP A 65 1.64 -1.72 -5.06
C TRP A 65 1.77 -2.62 -6.30
N GLY A 66 1.61 -2.02 -7.46
CA GLY A 66 1.85 -2.66 -8.75
C GLY A 66 3.00 -1.96 -9.48
N GLY A 67 3.84 -2.72 -10.16
CA GLY A 67 4.93 -2.17 -10.96
C GLY A 67 5.31 -3.08 -12.12
N MET A 68 5.90 -2.51 -13.17
CA MET A 68 6.33 -3.25 -14.35
C MET A 68 7.82 -3.56 -14.25
N ILE A 69 8.17 -4.84 -14.44
CA ILE A 69 9.55 -5.31 -14.57
C ILE A 69 9.74 -5.92 -15.95
N GLY A 70 10.93 -5.72 -16.53
CA GLY A 70 11.31 -6.34 -17.80
C GLY A 70 12.52 -7.26 -17.65
N PRO A 71 13.01 -7.86 -18.75
CA PRO A 71 14.18 -8.72 -18.74
C PRO A 71 15.44 -8.04 -18.17
N ALA A 72 16.36 -8.84 -17.63
CA ALA A 72 17.66 -8.34 -17.20
C ALA A 72 18.41 -7.69 -18.38
N ASN A 73 19.18 -6.63 -18.10
CA ASN A 73 20.05 -5.93 -19.05
C ASN A 73 19.33 -5.24 -20.23
N MET A 74 18.08 -4.78 -20.05
CA MET A 74 17.45 -3.90 -21.04
C MET A 74 18.31 -2.65 -21.31
N PRO A 75 18.47 -2.23 -22.57
CA PRO A 75 19.13 -0.98 -22.91
C PRO A 75 18.48 0.22 -22.22
N ARG A 76 19.28 1.17 -21.71
CA ARG A 76 18.79 2.32 -20.92
C ARG A 76 17.80 3.19 -21.69
N ASP A 77 18.00 3.35 -22.99
CA ASP A 77 17.10 4.09 -23.87
C ASP A 77 15.71 3.43 -23.97
N VAL A 78 15.65 2.10 -24.05
CA VAL A 78 14.39 1.33 -24.03
C VAL A 78 13.69 1.50 -22.69
N VAL A 79 14.44 1.39 -21.58
CA VAL A 79 13.90 1.60 -20.22
C VAL A 79 13.30 3.00 -20.08
N ASN A 80 14.03 4.03 -20.51
CA ASN A 80 13.60 5.42 -20.41
C ASN A 80 12.36 5.67 -21.27
N ARG A 81 12.31 5.13 -22.49
CA ARG A 81 11.15 5.26 -23.37
C ARG A 81 9.90 4.60 -22.77
N LEU A 82 10.03 3.40 -22.21
CA LEU A 82 8.93 2.72 -21.53
C LEU A 82 8.46 3.48 -20.29
N ASN A 83 9.39 3.94 -19.45
CA ASN A 83 9.07 4.75 -18.29
C ASN A 83 8.29 6.02 -18.68
N GLN A 84 8.76 6.73 -19.71
CA GLN A 84 8.10 7.95 -20.17
C GLN A 84 6.67 7.68 -20.66
N ALA A 85 6.47 6.62 -21.45
CA ALA A 85 5.14 6.24 -21.91
C ALA A 85 4.17 5.90 -20.76
N ILE A 86 4.66 5.21 -19.74
CA ILE A 86 3.87 4.91 -18.52
C ILE A 86 3.52 6.21 -17.81
N VAL A 87 4.51 7.06 -17.53
CA VAL A 87 4.31 8.34 -16.83
C VAL A 87 3.31 9.23 -17.57
N ASP A 88 3.37 9.28 -18.89
CA ASP A 88 2.45 10.09 -19.69
C ASP A 88 1.04 9.51 -19.72
N THR A 89 0.90 8.18 -19.71
CA THR A 89 -0.41 7.53 -19.57
C THR A 89 -1.03 7.83 -18.20
N LEU A 90 -0.23 7.80 -17.13
CA LEU A 90 -0.69 8.10 -15.77
C LEU A 90 -1.04 9.58 -15.53
N LYS A 91 -0.81 10.48 -16.50
CA LYS A 91 -1.27 11.87 -16.47
C LYS A 91 -2.65 12.05 -17.12
N GLN A 92 -3.15 11.05 -17.85
CA GLN A 92 -4.42 11.13 -18.54
C GLN A 92 -5.57 11.04 -17.53
N LYS A 93 -6.51 11.99 -17.59
CA LYS A 93 -7.56 12.15 -16.57
C LYS A 93 -8.46 10.93 -16.47
N ASP A 94 -8.85 10.35 -17.60
CA ASP A 94 -9.66 9.14 -17.70
C ASP A 94 -8.97 7.93 -17.07
N VAL A 95 -7.65 7.78 -17.29
CA VAL A 95 -6.84 6.73 -16.66
C VAL A 95 -6.78 6.92 -15.15
N ILE A 96 -6.51 8.15 -14.69
CA ILE A 96 -6.48 8.47 -13.25
C ILE A 96 -7.84 8.18 -12.61
N ASP A 97 -8.93 8.69 -13.19
CA ASP A 97 -10.29 8.51 -12.67
C ASP A 97 -10.65 7.02 -12.59
N ARG A 98 -10.26 6.23 -13.59
CA ARG A 98 -10.49 4.79 -13.61
C ARG A 98 -9.71 4.07 -12.51
N MET A 99 -8.41 4.34 -12.37
CA MET A 99 -7.60 3.73 -11.31
C MET A 99 -8.11 4.09 -9.92
N LEU A 100 -8.50 5.36 -9.72
CA LEU A 100 -9.09 5.81 -8.46
C LEU A 100 -10.44 5.14 -8.18
N SER A 101 -11.27 4.91 -9.21
CA SER A 101 -12.54 4.17 -9.07
C SER A 101 -12.34 2.72 -8.62
N GLU A 102 -11.18 2.14 -8.93
CA GLU A 102 -10.76 0.80 -8.52
C GLU A 102 -9.96 0.81 -7.21
N GLY A 103 -9.86 1.95 -6.54
CA GLY A 103 -9.14 2.10 -5.27
C GLY A 103 -7.61 2.10 -5.40
N THR A 104 -7.08 2.25 -6.63
CA THR A 104 -5.64 2.33 -6.89
C THR A 104 -5.23 3.77 -7.11
N VAL A 105 -4.24 4.25 -6.35
CA VAL A 105 -3.68 5.59 -6.52
C VAL A 105 -2.48 5.50 -7.46
N PRO A 106 -2.46 6.20 -8.61
CA PRO A 106 -1.30 6.24 -9.48
C PRO A 106 -0.08 6.86 -8.78
N THR A 107 1.05 6.15 -8.81
CA THR A 107 2.33 6.61 -8.27
C THR A 107 3.41 6.57 -9.35
N PRO A 108 3.44 7.55 -10.29
CA PRO A 108 4.51 7.63 -11.27
C PRO A 108 5.86 7.86 -10.56
N SER A 109 6.89 7.14 -11.00
CA SER A 109 8.26 7.25 -10.49
C SER A 109 9.27 7.04 -11.60
N SER A 110 10.52 7.43 -11.36
CA SER A 110 11.66 7.03 -12.19
C SER A 110 12.00 5.54 -11.99
N PRO A 111 12.78 4.93 -12.91
CA PRO A 111 13.27 3.55 -12.76
C PRO A 111 14.12 3.35 -11.49
N ASP A 112 14.95 4.33 -11.13
CA ASP A 112 15.84 4.25 -9.97
C ASP A 112 15.07 4.37 -8.64
N GLU A 113 14.05 5.23 -8.59
CA GLU A 113 13.12 5.32 -7.45
C GLU A 113 12.35 4.02 -7.28
N PHE A 114 11.85 3.43 -8.38
CA PHE A 114 11.15 2.16 -8.35
C PHE A 114 12.05 1.01 -7.87
N LEU A 115 13.30 0.96 -8.34
CA LEU A 115 14.29 -0.01 -7.87
C LEU A 115 14.56 0.14 -6.36
N SER A 116 14.68 1.37 -5.89
CA SER A 116 14.89 1.67 -4.46
C SER A 116 13.70 1.21 -3.62
N TYR A 117 12.49 1.45 -4.10
CA TYR A 117 11.25 1.00 -3.45
C TYR A 117 11.14 -0.53 -3.40
N MET A 118 11.39 -1.23 -4.52
CA MET A 118 11.39 -2.70 -4.53
C MET A 118 12.39 -3.27 -3.53
N LYS A 119 13.59 -2.70 -3.42
CA LYS A 119 14.59 -3.14 -2.42
C LYS A 119 14.09 -2.95 -0.99
N SER A 120 13.42 -1.84 -0.68
CA SER A 120 12.85 -1.62 0.65
C SER A 120 11.71 -2.59 0.96
N GLU A 121 10.86 -2.88 -0.02
CA GLU A 121 9.74 -3.82 0.14
C GLU A 121 10.25 -5.25 0.35
N LEU A 122 11.19 -5.70 -0.48
CA LEU A 122 11.82 -7.02 -0.32
C LEU A 122 12.49 -7.17 1.06
N LYS A 123 13.17 -6.14 1.55
CA LYS A 123 13.76 -6.15 2.88
C LYS A 123 12.68 -6.25 3.97
N LYS A 124 11.69 -5.35 3.93
CA LYS A 124 10.60 -5.28 4.91
C LYS A 124 9.86 -6.61 5.00
N TRP A 125 9.38 -7.12 3.87
CA TRP A 125 8.62 -8.36 3.83
C TRP A 125 9.49 -9.59 4.15
N GLY A 126 10.77 -9.58 3.79
CA GLY A 126 11.73 -10.59 4.22
C GLY A 126 11.90 -10.64 5.75
N ASP A 127 11.98 -9.48 6.41
CA ASP A 127 12.05 -9.39 7.87
C ASP A 127 10.74 -9.88 8.52
N VAL A 128 9.57 -9.49 7.97
CA VAL A 128 8.25 -9.96 8.44
C VAL A 128 8.11 -11.48 8.32
N VAL A 129 8.46 -12.07 7.17
CA VAL A 129 8.38 -13.54 6.94
C VAL A 129 9.24 -14.29 7.96
N LYS A 130 10.45 -13.81 8.25
CA LYS A 130 11.34 -14.41 9.25
C LYS A 130 10.77 -14.31 10.66
N MET A 131 10.28 -13.13 11.04
CA MET A 131 9.68 -12.90 12.37
C MET A 131 8.42 -13.75 12.58
N ALA A 132 7.59 -13.90 11.54
CA ALA A 132 6.36 -14.66 11.59
C ALA A 132 6.56 -16.18 11.43
N GLY A 133 7.79 -16.65 11.15
CA GLY A 133 8.09 -18.06 10.94
C GLY A 133 7.41 -18.68 9.71
N ILE A 134 7.04 -17.85 8.72
CA ILE A 134 6.33 -18.27 7.51
C ILE A 134 7.32 -19.01 6.60
N LYS A 135 6.93 -20.20 6.11
CA LYS A 135 7.70 -20.98 5.15
C LYS A 135 6.96 -21.03 3.81
N PRO A 136 7.66 -20.93 2.67
CA PRO A 136 7.07 -21.30 1.40
C PRO A 136 6.67 -22.78 1.44
N GLU A 137 5.55 -23.10 0.82
CA GLU A 137 4.99 -24.45 0.73
C GLU A 137 5.82 -25.36 -0.19
#